data_AF-A0A3D8RF55-F1
#
_entry.id   AF-A0A3D8RF55-F1
#
_cell.length_a   1.000
_cell.length_b   1.000
_cell.length_c   1.000
_cell.angle_alpha   90.00
_cell.angle_beta   90.00
_cell.angle_gamma   90.00
#
_symmetry.space_group_name_H-M   'P 1'
#
loop_
_entity.id
_entity.type
_entity.pdbx_description
1 polymer ?
#
loop_
_entity_poly.entity_id
_entity_poly.type
_entity_poly.pdbx_seq_one_letter_code
_entity_poly.pdbx_strand_id
1 'polypeptide(L)'
;MTTTKPKAKTAHVNMMTDTIIGNLPLDGLQSIMRNLLTTQPGLTPIFEEQTRNYLYETAHKLSRAANSALDTEAFFASLRKRICCMVGCGLCYQALPLLHEVVERVASLNAIEAEEYRGEIAAVDGDIVQALTAIQKTLLVPTGSRDLTDEEARPLQDLRSALLACRESYHTKGQAFLLERGLDATIQLLDPSATSQTTTTVQSTLPPELPPTPITESFTLNDTIQLPRIFTGLWQLSSPAWGSASRSKMMEQFSSYVSRGFTAFDMADHYGDAEIIFGRYRSSSAYSNSMFAATKYCVFHPMAVSEEAVRANVTERCRRLNMEKIDLLQFHWQFVCSPASK
;
A
#
# COMPACT_ATOMS: atom_id res chain seq x y z
N MET A 1 -15.42 -14.84 47.38
CA MET A 1 -14.02 -14.37 47.48
C MET A 1 -13.19 -15.04 46.41
N THR A 2 -12.87 -14.33 45.33
CA THR A 2 -11.77 -14.65 44.41
C THR A 2 -11.33 -13.32 43.81
N THR A 3 -10.53 -12.59 44.58
CA THR A 3 -9.88 -11.36 44.16
C THR A 3 -8.67 -11.71 43.29
N THR A 4 -8.85 -11.67 41.98
CA THR A 4 -7.72 -11.69 41.03
C THR A 4 -7.02 -10.35 41.09
N LYS A 5 -5.89 -10.28 41.82
CA LYS A 5 -4.96 -9.15 41.78
C LYS A 5 -4.41 -8.97 40.36
N PRO A 6 -4.26 -7.74 39.85
CA PRO A 6 -3.56 -7.52 38.59
C PRO A 6 -2.05 -7.76 38.78
N LYS A 7 -1.45 -8.58 37.91
CA LYS A 7 0.02 -8.71 37.81
C LYS A 7 0.58 -7.49 37.06
N ALA A 8 0.95 -6.44 37.77
CA ALA A 8 1.98 -5.54 37.28
C ALA A 8 3.35 -6.13 37.69
N LYS A 9 4.03 -6.81 36.78
CA LYS A 9 5.47 -7.07 36.90
C LYS A 9 6.19 -6.09 35.99
N THR A 10 6.33 -4.85 36.43
CA THR A 10 7.29 -3.94 35.83
C THR A 10 8.68 -4.47 36.18
N ALA A 11 9.35 -5.11 35.24
CA ALA A 11 10.76 -5.46 35.40
C ALA A 11 11.56 -4.15 35.51
N HIS A 12 12.54 -4.10 36.40
CA HIS A 12 13.47 -2.97 36.48
C HIS A 12 14.21 -2.87 35.14
N VAL A 13 13.90 -1.84 34.34
CA VAL A 13 14.67 -1.54 33.13
C VAL A 13 16.05 -1.09 33.60
N ASN A 14 17.09 -1.73 33.08
CA ASN A 14 18.46 -1.33 33.39
C ASN A 14 18.66 0.13 32.94
N MET A 15 19.04 1.02 33.86
CA MET A 15 19.28 2.45 33.58
C MET A 15 20.32 2.65 32.46
N MET A 16 21.22 1.70 32.24
CA MET A 16 22.16 1.72 31.11
C MET A 16 21.46 1.53 29.76
N THR A 17 20.34 0.82 29.71
CA THR A 17 19.53 0.68 28.49
C THR A 17 18.86 2.01 28.13
N ASP A 18 18.38 2.79 29.11
CA ASP A 18 17.84 4.13 28.86
C ASP A 18 18.92 5.07 28.30
N THR A 19 20.17 4.90 28.72
CA THR A 19 21.30 5.64 28.14
C THR A 19 21.46 5.31 26.65
N ILE A 20 21.29 4.05 26.25
CA ILE A 20 21.32 3.64 24.83
C ILE A 20 20.14 4.29 24.08
N ILE A 21 18.91 4.19 24.60
CA ILE A 21 17.71 4.76 23.96
C ILE A 21 17.83 6.28 23.80
N GLY A 22 18.32 6.98 24.84
CA GLY A 22 18.41 8.44 24.85
C GLY A 22 19.53 9.03 24.00
N ASN A 23 20.53 8.25 23.60
CA ASN A 23 21.71 8.75 22.89
C ASN A 23 21.94 8.12 21.50
N LEU A 24 21.27 7.02 21.16
CA LEU A 24 21.35 6.46 19.81
C LEU A 24 20.76 7.46 18.80
N PRO A 25 21.42 7.67 17.64
CA PRO A 25 20.82 8.41 16.56
C PRO A 25 19.61 7.63 16.02
N LEU A 26 18.63 8.35 15.44
CA LEU A 26 17.34 7.78 15.06
C LEU A 26 17.48 6.64 14.02
N ASP A 27 18.39 6.78 13.06
CA ASP A 27 18.72 5.77 12.06
C ASP A 27 19.33 4.52 12.70
N GLY A 28 20.21 4.70 13.70
CA GLY A 28 20.76 3.63 14.52
C GLY A 28 19.67 2.87 15.29
N LEU A 29 18.74 3.60 15.94
CA LEU A 29 17.61 3.00 16.65
C LEU A 29 16.70 2.20 15.71
N GLN A 30 16.39 2.74 14.53
CA GLN A 30 15.60 2.05 13.51
C GLN A 30 16.30 0.78 12.99
N SER A 31 17.62 0.85 12.74
CA SER A 31 18.41 -0.29 12.28
C SER A 31 18.42 -1.41 13.33
N ILE A 32 18.69 -1.07 14.59
CA ILE A 32 18.67 -2.04 15.71
C ILE A 32 17.28 -2.66 15.86
N MET A 33 16.21 -1.85 15.82
CA MET A 33 14.84 -2.34 15.93
C MET A 33 14.50 -3.31 14.79
N ARG A 34 14.81 -2.98 13.53
CA ARG A 34 14.61 -3.89 12.40
C ARG A 34 15.37 -5.20 12.57
N ASN A 35 16.60 -5.15 13.07
CA ASN A 35 17.39 -6.36 13.33
C ASN A 35 16.77 -7.21 14.45
N LEU A 36 16.33 -6.60 15.56
CA LEU A 36 15.63 -7.30 16.64
C LEU A 36 14.36 -7.98 16.14
N LEU A 37 13.52 -7.29 15.38
CA LEU A 37 12.28 -7.85 14.82
C LEU A 37 12.54 -8.97 13.81
N THR A 38 13.65 -8.91 13.07
CA THR A 38 14.04 -9.94 12.10
C THR A 38 14.61 -11.18 12.78
N THR A 39 15.48 -10.99 13.77
CA THR A 39 16.18 -12.09 14.47
C THR A 39 15.35 -12.74 15.57
N GLN A 40 14.36 -12.02 16.11
CA GLN A 40 13.45 -12.47 17.16
C GLN A 40 11.99 -12.19 16.76
N PRO A 41 11.38 -13.01 15.89
CA PRO A 41 10.03 -12.78 15.37
C PRO A 41 8.94 -12.65 16.44
N GLY A 42 9.14 -13.23 17.62
CA GLY A 42 8.22 -13.09 18.77
C GLY A 42 8.14 -11.67 19.33
N LEU A 43 9.07 -10.77 18.98
CA LEU A 43 9.04 -9.36 19.40
C LEU A 43 8.08 -8.51 18.56
N THR A 44 7.78 -8.89 17.32
CA THR A 44 6.86 -8.16 16.44
C THR A 44 5.49 -7.91 17.07
N PRO A 45 4.75 -8.92 17.56
CA PRO A 45 3.44 -8.66 18.19
C PRO A 45 3.54 -7.79 19.44
N ILE A 46 4.64 -7.87 20.19
CA ILE A 46 4.88 -7.03 21.38
C ILE A 46 5.11 -5.57 20.96
N PHE A 47 5.96 -5.34 19.95
CA PHE A 47 6.23 -4.00 19.42
C PHE A 47 4.94 -3.35 18.88
N GLU A 48 4.14 -4.11 18.14
CA GLU A 48 2.84 -3.65 17.65
C GLU A 48 1.87 -3.34 18.80
N GLU A 49 1.82 -4.16 19.85
CA GLU A 49 1.00 -3.91 21.03
C GLU A 49 1.42 -2.63 21.78
N GLN A 50 2.71 -2.44 22.02
CA GLN A 50 3.20 -1.21 22.66
C GLN A 50 2.94 0.02 21.78
N THR A 51 3.01 -0.13 20.45
CA THR A 51 2.63 0.93 19.51
C THR A 51 1.15 1.27 19.62
N ARG A 52 0.26 0.27 19.70
CA ARG A 52 -1.18 0.50 19.94
C ARG A 52 -1.42 1.24 21.26
N ASN A 53 -0.78 0.81 22.35
CA ASN A 53 -0.91 1.46 23.66
C ASN A 53 -0.49 2.93 23.61
N TYR A 54 0.69 3.22 23.03
CA TYR A 54 1.16 4.58 22.82
C TYR A 54 0.16 5.43 22.01
N LEU A 55 -0.41 4.86 20.95
CA LEU A 55 -1.40 5.56 20.13
C LEU A 55 -2.66 5.88 20.94
N TYR A 56 -3.19 4.94 21.72
CA TYR A 56 -4.36 5.20 22.58
C TYR A 56 -4.08 6.27 23.64
N GLU A 57 -2.95 6.20 24.34
CA GLU A 57 -2.56 7.18 25.35
C GLU A 57 -2.40 8.58 24.78
N THR A 58 -1.92 8.70 23.54
CA THR A 58 -1.67 9.98 22.88
C THR A 58 -2.82 10.51 22.03
N ALA A 59 -3.96 9.81 21.96
CA ALA A 59 -5.09 10.19 21.10
C ALA A 59 -5.61 11.62 21.38
N HIS A 60 -5.65 12.03 22.65
CA HIS A 60 -6.07 13.37 23.06
C HIS A 60 -5.17 14.50 22.52
N LYS A 61 -3.90 14.22 22.20
CA LYS A 61 -2.96 15.21 21.65
C LYS A 61 -3.31 15.56 20.20
N LEU A 62 -3.95 14.62 19.47
CA LEU A 62 -4.36 14.83 18.09
C LEU A 62 -5.52 15.83 17.97
N SER A 63 -6.54 15.66 18.82
CA SER A 63 -7.70 16.56 18.85
C SER A 63 -7.29 18.01 19.17
N ARG A 64 -6.25 18.19 19.99
CA ARG A 64 -5.69 19.52 20.27
C ARG A 64 -4.92 20.10 19.08
N ALA A 65 -4.15 19.27 18.37
CA ALA A 65 -3.40 19.69 17.18
C ALA A 65 -4.32 20.07 16.01
N ALA A 66 -5.37 19.28 15.75
CA ALA A 66 -6.38 19.57 14.74
C ALA A 66 -7.10 20.90 14.99
N ASN A 67 -7.38 21.22 16.26
CA ASN A 67 -8.01 22.49 16.65
C ASN A 67 -7.04 23.69 16.68
N SER A 68 -5.73 23.46 16.76
CA SER A 68 -4.71 24.52 16.79
C SER A 68 -4.00 24.74 15.46
N ALA A 69 -4.31 23.94 14.43
CA ALA A 69 -3.61 23.94 13.15
C ALA A 69 -4.00 25.17 12.30
N LEU A 70 -3.36 26.29 12.62
CA LEU A 70 -3.11 27.38 11.67
C LEU A 70 -2.07 26.99 10.60
N ASP A 71 -1.36 25.87 10.79
CA ASP A 71 -0.30 25.36 9.92
C ASP A 71 -0.69 24.00 9.29
N THR A 72 -0.91 24.05 7.98
CA THR A 72 -1.32 22.91 7.13
C THR A 72 -0.20 21.86 6.99
N GLU A 73 1.07 22.26 6.99
CA GLU A 73 2.21 21.37 6.82
C GLU A 73 2.37 20.45 8.05
N ALA A 74 2.37 21.05 9.24
CA ALA A 74 2.47 20.34 10.50
C ALA A 74 1.28 19.36 10.71
N PHE A 75 0.10 19.72 10.22
CA PHE A 75 -1.08 18.86 10.23
C PHE A 75 -0.86 17.59 9.39
N PHE A 76 -0.51 17.74 8.11
CA PHE A 76 -0.25 16.59 7.23
C PHE A 76 0.86 15.70 7.79
N ALA A 77 1.99 16.27 8.21
CA ALA A 77 3.13 15.51 8.69
C ALA A 77 2.82 14.70 9.96
N SER A 78 2.13 15.30 10.94
CA SER A 78 1.81 14.64 12.21
C SER A 78 0.72 13.58 12.06
N LEU A 79 -0.33 13.89 11.30
CA LEU A 79 -1.46 13.00 11.11
C LEU A 79 -1.08 11.78 10.26
N ARG A 80 -0.30 11.97 9.19
CA ARG A 80 0.23 10.88 8.37
C ARG A 80 1.10 9.92 9.15
N LYS A 81 2.05 10.42 9.96
CA LYS A 81 2.90 9.58 10.83
C LYS A 81 2.05 8.70 11.74
N ARG A 82 0.99 9.28 12.32
CA ARG A 82 0.07 8.53 13.17
C ARG A 82 -0.71 7.47 12.40
N ILE A 83 -1.27 7.81 11.25
CA ILE A 83 -1.99 6.88 10.37
C ILE A 83 -1.08 5.72 9.98
N CYS A 84 0.17 6.00 9.58
CA CYS A 84 1.17 4.98 9.26
C CYS A 84 1.41 4.02 10.44
N CYS A 85 1.57 4.55 11.66
CA CYS A 85 1.71 3.70 12.85
C CYS A 85 0.45 2.88 13.12
N MET A 86 -0.75 3.47 12.98
CA MET A 86 -2.03 2.78 13.19
C MET A 86 -2.18 1.61 12.21
N VAL A 87 -1.99 1.84 10.91
CA VAL A 87 -2.04 0.80 9.89
C VAL A 87 -0.97 -0.26 10.16
N GLY A 88 0.26 0.15 10.49
CA GLY A 88 1.39 -0.73 10.76
C GLY A 88 1.21 -1.64 11.98
N CYS A 89 0.40 -1.25 12.97
CA CYS A 89 0.10 -2.05 14.16
C CYS A 89 -1.31 -2.67 14.15
N GLY A 90 -1.95 -2.77 12.98
CA GLY A 90 -3.23 -3.47 12.79
C GLY A 90 -4.50 -2.64 13.08
N LEU A 91 -4.38 -1.34 13.40
CA LEU A 91 -5.50 -0.43 13.62
C LEU A 91 -6.02 0.21 12.31
N CYS A 92 -6.13 -0.59 11.25
CA CYS A 92 -6.42 -0.11 9.89
C CYS A 92 -7.83 0.52 9.78
N TYR A 93 -8.86 -0.05 10.41
CA TYR A 93 -10.20 0.54 10.43
C TYR A 93 -10.25 1.83 11.26
N GLN A 94 -9.56 1.88 12.40
CA GLN A 94 -9.49 3.09 13.25
C GLN A 94 -8.74 4.24 12.57
N ALA A 95 -7.93 3.95 11.55
CA ALA A 95 -7.26 4.98 10.76
C ALA A 95 -8.18 5.64 9.73
N LEU A 96 -9.29 4.99 9.32
CA LEU A 96 -10.19 5.51 8.29
C LEU A 96 -10.81 6.87 8.61
N PRO A 97 -11.28 7.17 9.85
CA PRO A 97 -11.79 8.50 10.20
C PRO A 97 -10.73 9.60 10.09
N LEU A 98 -9.46 9.28 10.40
CA LEU A 98 -8.36 10.24 10.26
C LEU A 98 -8.03 10.46 8.78
N LEU A 99 -8.05 9.41 7.95
CA LEU A 99 -7.91 9.55 6.51
C LEU A 99 -9.04 10.38 5.91
N HIS A 100 -10.28 10.21 6.38
CA HIS A 100 -11.42 11.03 5.98
C HIS A 100 -11.17 12.52 6.28
N GLU A 101 -10.75 12.85 7.50
CA GLU A 101 -10.41 14.24 7.89
C GLU A 101 -9.30 14.84 7.00
N VAL A 102 -8.28 14.05 6.67
CA VAL A 102 -7.23 14.46 5.72
C VAL A 102 -7.81 14.75 4.35
N VAL A 103 -8.69 13.89 3.82
CA VAL A 103 -9.30 14.07 2.50
C VAL A 103 -10.18 15.33 2.47
N GLU A 104 -10.96 15.59 3.51
CA GLU A 104 -11.74 16.83 3.62
C GLU A 104 -10.84 18.07 3.63
N ARG A 105 -9.71 18.00 4.36
CA ARG A 105 -8.73 19.09 4.35
C ARG A 105 -8.13 19.30 2.96
N VAL A 106 -7.76 18.23 2.25
CA VAL A 106 -7.26 18.30 0.87
C VAL A 106 -8.30 18.92 -0.07
N ALA A 107 -9.58 18.58 0.08
CA ALA A 107 -10.67 19.15 -0.73
C ALA A 107 -10.83 20.67 -0.52
N SER A 108 -10.48 21.16 0.67
CA SER A 108 -10.56 22.58 1.06
C SER A 108 -9.41 23.45 0.54
N LEU A 109 -8.29 22.85 0.13
CA LEU A 109 -7.11 23.60 -0.33
C LEU A 109 -7.42 24.40 -1.60
N ASN A 110 -6.84 25.60 -1.70
CA ASN A 110 -6.84 26.37 -2.93
C ASN A 110 -5.79 25.85 -3.92
N ALA A 111 -5.75 26.42 -5.13
CA ALA A 111 -4.91 25.90 -6.19
C ALA A 111 -3.39 26.00 -5.91
N ILE A 112 -2.97 27.06 -5.21
CA ILE A 112 -1.57 27.30 -4.85
C ILE A 112 -1.16 26.33 -3.76
N GLU A 113 -1.99 26.18 -2.72
CA GLU A 113 -1.74 25.23 -1.63
C GLU A 113 -1.70 23.78 -2.13
N ALA A 114 -2.59 23.40 -3.03
CA ALA A 114 -2.61 22.06 -3.60
C ALA A 114 -1.33 21.73 -4.40
N GLU A 115 -0.72 22.75 -5.03
CA GLU A 115 0.57 22.59 -5.70
C GLU A 115 1.74 22.52 -4.69
N GLU A 116 1.73 23.40 -3.69
CA GLU A 116 2.72 23.44 -2.62
C GLU A 116 2.80 22.09 -1.87
N TYR A 117 1.65 21.53 -1.50
CA TYR A 117 1.53 20.26 -0.77
C TYR A 117 1.36 19.04 -1.67
N ARG A 118 1.68 19.14 -2.97
CA ARG A 118 1.48 18.05 -3.94
C ARG A 118 2.17 16.75 -3.50
N GLY A 119 3.35 16.84 -2.90
CA GLY A 119 4.11 15.70 -2.39
C GLY A 119 3.42 15.00 -1.22
N GLU A 120 2.93 15.78 -0.27
CA GLU A 120 2.20 15.32 0.91
C GLU A 120 0.87 14.68 0.52
N ILE A 121 0.13 15.29 -0.41
CA ILE A 121 -1.14 14.75 -0.94
C ILE A 121 -0.88 13.42 -1.64
N ALA A 122 0.15 13.31 -2.47
CA ALA A 122 0.53 12.05 -3.11
C ALA A 122 0.94 10.97 -2.07
N ALA A 123 1.48 11.41 -0.94
CA ALA A 123 1.83 10.52 0.16
C ALA A 123 0.58 10.04 0.92
N VAL A 124 -0.42 10.90 1.13
CA VAL A 124 -1.75 10.52 1.64
C VAL A 124 -2.42 9.51 0.71
N ASP A 125 -2.35 9.70 -0.61
CA ASP A 125 -2.89 8.74 -1.60
C ASP A 125 -2.30 7.34 -1.39
N GLY A 126 -0.99 7.28 -1.18
CA GLY A 126 -0.29 6.05 -0.79
C GLY A 126 -0.76 5.48 0.55
N ASP A 127 -0.93 6.31 1.57
CA ASP A 127 -1.39 5.88 2.90
C ASP A 127 -2.80 5.26 2.85
N ILE A 128 -3.71 5.82 2.01
CA ILE A 128 -5.04 5.24 1.76
C ILE A 128 -4.91 3.85 1.15
N VAL A 129 -4.12 3.68 0.09
CA VAL A 129 -3.88 2.37 -0.54
C VAL A 129 -3.38 1.34 0.48
N GLN A 130 -2.49 1.75 1.38
CA GLN A 130 -1.90 0.87 2.39
C GLN A 130 -2.89 0.48 3.48
N ALA A 131 -3.72 1.42 3.93
CA ALA A 131 -4.82 1.13 4.86
C ALA A 131 -5.81 0.11 4.25
N LEU A 132 -6.18 0.29 2.99
CA LEU A 132 -7.09 -0.62 2.28
C LEU A 132 -6.47 -1.99 2.03
N THR A 133 -5.18 -2.04 1.71
CA THR A 133 -4.42 -3.30 1.59
C THR A 133 -4.37 -4.04 2.93
N ALA A 134 -4.20 -3.31 4.04
CA ALA A 134 -4.25 -3.89 5.38
C ALA A 134 -5.65 -4.42 5.72
N ILE A 135 -6.71 -3.68 5.36
CA ILE A 135 -8.10 -4.12 5.53
C ILE A 135 -8.37 -5.40 4.73
N GLN A 136 -7.98 -5.46 3.45
CA GLN A 136 -8.10 -6.66 2.62
C GLN A 136 -7.47 -7.89 3.29
N LYS A 137 -6.31 -7.72 3.93
CA LYS A 137 -5.66 -8.81 4.69
C LYS A 137 -6.49 -9.31 5.87
N THR A 138 -7.27 -8.44 6.52
CA THR A 138 -8.18 -8.84 7.61
C THR A 138 -9.39 -9.66 7.14
N LEU A 139 -9.68 -9.62 5.83
CA LEU A 139 -10.77 -10.37 5.21
C LEU A 139 -10.34 -11.78 4.77
N LEU A 140 -9.05 -12.11 4.86
CA LEU A 140 -8.53 -13.42 4.46
C LEU A 140 -9.02 -14.52 5.41
N VAL A 141 -9.55 -15.59 4.82
CA VAL A 141 -9.99 -16.80 5.50
C VAL A 141 -9.33 -18.02 4.82
N PRO A 142 -9.27 -19.21 5.44
CA PRO A 142 -8.56 -20.36 4.87
C PRO A 142 -9.02 -20.78 3.46
N THR A 143 -10.25 -20.43 3.08
CA THR A 143 -10.88 -20.74 1.79
C THR A 143 -10.91 -19.55 0.80
N GLY A 144 -10.25 -18.44 1.10
CA GLY A 144 -10.25 -17.24 0.25
C GLY A 144 -10.41 -15.94 1.03
N SER A 145 -11.43 -15.15 0.70
CA SER A 145 -11.76 -13.91 1.41
C SER A 145 -13.24 -13.87 1.75
N ARG A 146 -13.57 -13.34 2.92
CA ARG A 146 -14.95 -13.04 3.30
C ARG A 146 -15.34 -11.62 2.85
N ASP A 147 -16.63 -11.38 2.79
CA ASP A 147 -17.16 -10.02 2.58
C ASP A 147 -16.98 -9.13 3.82
N LEU A 148 -17.04 -7.82 3.56
CA LEU A 148 -17.15 -6.80 4.61
C LEU A 148 -18.49 -6.92 5.31
N THR A 149 -18.48 -6.76 6.64
CA THR A 149 -19.71 -6.51 7.39
C THR A 149 -20.21 -5.08 7.17
N ASP A 150 -21.49 -4.80 7.47
CA ASP A 150 -22.04 -3.44 7.35
C ASP A 150 -21.27 -2.42 8.22
N GLU A 151 -20.81 -2.85 9.41
CA GLU A 151 -20.02 -2.02 10.32
C GLU A 151 -18.63 -1.70 9.74
N GLU A 152 -17.96 -2.68 9.13
CA GLU A 152 -16.67 -2.50 8.46
C GLU A 152 -16.81 -1.67 7.16
N ALA A 153 -17.92 -1.83 6.43
CA ALA A 153 -18.18 -1.12 5.18
C ALA A 153 -18.49 0.36 5.37
N ARG A 154 -19.14 0.74 6.48
CA ARG A 154 -19.56 2.13 6.74
C ARG A 154 -18.41 3.16 6.68
N PRO A 155 -17.30 3.04 7.44
CA PRO A 155 -16.21 4.01 7.36
C PRO A 155 -15.51 4.04 5.98
N LEU A 156 -15.55 2.93 5.23
CA LEU A 156 -15.08 2.89 3.84
C LEU A 156 -16.00 3.67 2.90
N GLN A 157 -17.32 3.59 3.10
CA GLN A 157 -18.31 4.36 2.34
C GLN A 157 -18.19 5.86 2.62
N ASP A 158 -17.94 6.24 3.87
CA ASP A 158 -17.67 7.63 4.26
C ASP A 158 -16.40 8.14 3.56
N LEU A 159 -15.30 7.39 3.61
CA LEU A 159 -14.06 7.72 2.91
C LEU A 159 -14.25 7.84 1.39
N ARG A 160 -15.00 6.90 0.77
CA ARG A 160 -15.34 6.96 -0.66
C ARG A 160 -16.08 8.26 -1.00
N SER A 161 -17.06 8.62 -0.18
CA SER A 161 -17.88 9.82 -0.39
C SER A 161 -17.03 11.09 -0.30
N ALA A 162 -16.14 11.18 0.69
CA ALA A 162 -15.18 12.28 0.81
C ALA A 162 -14.21 12.35 -0.37
N LEU A 163 -13.68 11.23 -0.85
CA LEU A 163 -12.79 11.19 -2.02
C LEU A 163 -13.51 11.63 -3.31
N LEU A 164 -14.76 11.22 -3.50
CA LEU A 164 -15.57 11.65 -4.65
C LEU A 164 -15.88 13.15 -4.58
N ALA A 165 -16.24 13.67 -3.41
CA ALA A 165 -16.46 15.11 -3.21
C ALA A 165 -15.16 15.91 -3.43
N CYS A 166 -14.02 15.40 -2.96
CA CYS A 166 -12.70 15.99 -3.21
C CYS A 166 -12.39 16.03 -4.70
N ARG A 167 -12.67 14.95 -5.45
CA ARG A 167 -12.48 14.92 -6.91
C ARG A 167 -13.32 15.96 -7.62
N GLU A 168 -14.58 16.13 -7.23
CA GLU A 168 -15.46 17.16 -7.79
C GLU A 168 -14.96 18.59 -7.49
N SER A 169 -14.47 18.83 -6.27
CA SER A 169 -13.81 20.09 -5.90
C SER A 169 -12.60 20.39 -6.79
N TYR A 170 -11.75 19.40 -7.09
CA TYR A 170 -10.62 19.57 -8.00
C TYR A 170 -11.07 19.83 -9.44
N HIS A 171 -12.09 19.09 -9.91
CA HIS A 171 -12.65 19.26 -11.25
C HIS A 171 -13.21 20.67 -11.46
N THR A 172 -14.01 21.18 -10.51
CA THR A 172 -14.56 22.54 -10.57
C THR A 172 -13.48 23.63 -10.53
N LYS A 173 -12.33 23.36 -9.89
CA LYS A 173 -11.15 24.25 -9.90
C LYS A 173 -10.28 24.11 -11.15
N GLY A 174 -10.59 23.20 -12.07
CA GLY A 174 -9.77 22.92 -13.25
C GLY A 174 -8.42 22.26 -12.93
N GLN A 175 -8.33 21.55 -11.81
CA GLN A 175 -7.10 20.92 -11.32
C GLN A 175 -7.12 19.40 -11.50
N ALA A 176 -5.94 18.80 -11.69
CA ALA A 176 -5.79 17.36 -11.72
C ALA A 176 -5.97 16.77 -10.32
N PHE A 177 -6.88 15.82 -10.17
CA PHE A 177 -7.12 15.12 -8.91
C PHE A 177 -5.91 14.27 -8.51
N LEU A 178 -5.50 14.35 -7.25
CA LEU A 178 -4.24 13.76 -6.77
C LEU A 178 -4.41 12.49 -5.92
N LEU A 179 -5.64 12.16 -5.50
CA LEU A 179 -5.95 11.00 -4.65
C LEU A 179 -6.58 9.84 -5.45
N GLU A 180 -6.09 9.65 -6.67
CA GLU A 180 -6.67 8.73 -7.65
C GLU A 180 -6.50 7.27 -7.23
N ARG A 181 -5.35 6.90 -6.67
CA ARG A 181 -5.04 5.52 -6.31
C ARG A 181 -5.89 5.06 -5.14
N GLY A 182 -6.01 5.91 -4.12
CA GLY A 182 -6.83 5.69 -2.94
C GLY A 182 -8.31 5.61 -3.29
N LEU A 183 -8.81 6.49 -4.17
CA LEU A 183 -10.20 6.43 -4.64
C LEU A 183 -10.50 5.12 -5.37
N ASP A 184 -9.66 4.74 -6.34
CA ASP A 184 -9.85 3.51 -7.10
C ASP A 184 -9.79 2.27 -6.20
N ALA A 185 -8.85 2.22 -5.26
CA ALA A 185 -8.74 1.14 -4.29
C ALA A 185 -9.96 1.08 -3.36
N THR A 186 -10.49 2.23 -2.93
CA THR A 186 -11.69 2.28 -2.06
C THR A 186 -12.92 1.77 -2.79
N ILE A 187 -13.11 2.18 -4.06
CA ILE A 187 -14.22 1.71 -4.90
C ILE A 187 -14.11 0.20 -5.08
N GLN A 188 -12.94 -0.30 -5.46
CA GLN A 188 -12.71 -1.72 -5.71
C GLN A 188 -12.92 -2.60 -4.46
N LEU A 189 -12.56 -2.11 -3.28
CA LEU A 189 -12.79 -2.85 -2.04
C LEU A 189 -14.28 -2.93 -1.68
N LEU A 190 -15.04 -1.85 -1.92
CA LEU A 190 -16.47 -1.79 -1.63
C LEU A 190 -17.32 -2.49 -2.69
N ASP A 191 -16.87 -2.50 -3.94
CA ASP A 191 -17.55 -3.13 -5.06
C ASP A 191 -16.50 -3.78 -5.99
N PRO A 192 -16.15 -5.06 -5.75
CA PRO A 192 -15.23 -5.79 -6.61
C PRO A 192 -15.74 -5.98 -8.05
N SER A 193 -17.06 -5.86 -8.26
CA SER A 193 -17.71 -5.99 -9.56
C SER A 193 -17.76 -4.67 -10.35
N ALA A 194 -17.51 -3.54 -9.68
CA ALA A 194 -17.28 -2.28 -10.34
C ALA A 194 -16.05 -2.43 -11.24
N THR A 195 -16.31 -2.66 -12.53
CA THR A 195 -15.32 -2.44 -13.59
C THR A 195 -14.71 -1.07 -13.31
N SER A 196 -13.40 -0.89 -13.44
CA SER A 196 -12.79 0.45 -13.36
C SER A 196 -13.43 1.35 -14.42
N GLN A 197 -14.56 1.98 -14.07
CA GLN A 197 -15.29 2.94 -14.91
C GLN A 197 -14.57 4.28 -14.96
N THR A 198 -13.40 4.38 -14.31
CA THR A 198 -12.37 5.36 -14.63
C THR A 198 -11.59 4.99 -15.90
N THR A 199 -12.28 4.47 -16.93
CA THR A 199 -12.03 4.85 -18.32
C THR A 199 -12.49 6.30 -18.52
N THR A 200 -12.04 7.23 -17.68
CA THR A 200 -11.92 8.59 -18.18
C THR A 200 -10.89 8.45 -19.28
N THR A 201 -11.31 8.69 -20.50
CA THR A 201 -10.47 8.91 -21.67
C THR A 201 -9.53 10.06 -21.34
N VAL A 202 -8.52 9.80 -20.50
CA VAL A 202 -7.38 10.68 -20.36
C VAL A 202 -6.71 10.55 -21.72
N GLN A 203 -6.98 11.51 -22.60
CA GLN A 203 -6.03 11.83 -23.66
C GLN A 203 -4.68 11.79 -22.99
N SER A 204 -3.85 10.82 -23.39
CA SER A 204 -2.55 10.55 -22.79
C SER A 204 -1.79 11.86 -22.60
N THR A 205 -1.83 12.42 -21.39
CA THR A 205 -0.90 13.45 -20.94
C THR A 205 0.44 12.82 -20.57
N LEU A 206 0.55 11.49 -20.69
CA LEU A 206 1.84 10.82 -20.63
C LEU A 206 2.70 11.36 -21.77
N PRO A 207 3.96 11.73 -21.49
CA PRO A 207 4.89 12.10 -22.54
C PRO A 207 4.97 10.96 -23.57
N PRO A 208 5.18 11.29 -24.87
CA PRO A 208 5.24 10.30 -25.93
C PRO A 208 6.28 9.23 -25.57
N GLU A 209 5.83 7.98 -25.48
CA GLU A 209 6.67 6.86 -25.11
C GLU A 209 7.61 6.52 -26.27
N LEU A 210 8.91 6.63 -26.02
CA LEU A 210 9.93 6.22 -26.99
C LEU A 210 9.95 4.68 -27.10
N PRO A 211 10.28 4.14 -28.28
CA PRO A 211 10.40 2.70 -28.43
C PRO A 211 11.44 2.13 -27.46
N PRO A 212 11.21 0.94 -26.88
CA PRO A 212 12.16 0.31 -25.98
C PRO A 212 13.52 0.11 -26.64
N THR A 213 14.58 0.59 -26.00
CA THR A 213 15.94 0.30 -26.44
C THR A 213 16.27 -1.17 -26.14
N PRO A 214 16.75 -1.98 -27.09
CA PRO A 214 17.12 -3.37 -26.79
C PRO A 214 18.28 -3.46 -25.79
N ILE A 215 18.12 -4.26 -24.72
CA ILE A 215 19.22 -4.63 -23.82
C ILE A 215 19.91 -5.87 -24.39
N THR A 216 21.23 -5.81 -24.57
CA THR A 216 22.03 -6.92 -25.15
C THR A 216 22.08 -8.14 -24.24
N GLU A 217 22.22 -7.92 -22.93
CA GLU A 217 22.32 -8.98 -21.93
C GLU A 217 20.93 -9.60 -21.63
N SER A 218 20.69 -10.78 -22.21
CA SER A 218 19.43 -11.51 -22.10
C SER A 218 19.64 -12.99 -21.76
N PHE A 219 18.56 -13.64 -21.35
CA PHE A 219 18.47 -15.09 -21.19
C PHE A 219 17.13 -15.59 -21.74
N THR A 220 17.07 -16.90 -22.03
CA THR A 220 15.85 -17.55 -22.52
C THR A 220 15.11 -18.22 -21.37
N LEU A 221 13.84 -17.87 -21.16
CA LEU A 221 12.93 -18.55 -20.25
C LEU A 221 12.04 -19.52 -21.04
N ASN A 222 11.95 -20.77 -20.57
CA ASN A 222 11.17 -21.85 -21.20
C ASN A 222 11.44 -22.00 -22.72
N ASP A 223 12.73 -21.91 -23.11
CA ASP A 223 13.24 -22.05 -24.49
C ASP A 223 12.62 -21.14 -25.55
N THR A 224 11.77 -20.18 -25.16
CA THR A 224 10.92 -19.42 -26.10
C THR A 224 10.85 -17.93 -25.80
N ILE A 225 11.02 -17.51 -24.55
CA ILE A 225 10.85 -16.11 -24.14
C ILE A 225 12.22 -15.51 -23.86
N GLN A 226 12.65 -14.56 -24.69
CA GLN A 226 13.86 -13.78 -24.42
C GLN A 226 13.56 -12.68 -23.42
N LEU A 227 14.31 -12.64 -22.31
CA LEU A 227 14.14 -11.66 -21.24
C LEU A 227 15.47 -10.98 -20.90
N PRO A 228 15.46 -9.70 -20.49
CA PRO A 228 16.66 -9.05 -19.99
C PRO A 228 17.11 -9.70 -18.67
N ARG A 229 18.41 -9.67 -18.39
CA ARG A 229 18.96 -10.18 -17.11
C ARG A 229 18.56 -9.35 -15.88
N ILE A 230 18.03 -8.16 -16.07
CA ILE A 230 17.65 -7.22 -15.00
C ILE A 230 16.13 -7.09 -14.98
N PHE A 231 15.55 -7.31 -13.79
CA PHE A 231 14.14 -7.05 -13.51
C PHE A 231 14.02 -5.83 -12.62
N THR A 232 13.06 -4.95 -12.93
CA THR A 232 12.72 -3.81 -12.10
C THR A 232 11.74 -4.24 -11.01
N GLY A 233 12.20 -4.27 -9.75
CA GLY A 233 11.34 -4.57 -8.60
C GLY A 233 10.43 -3.41 -8.20
N LEU A 234 9.19 -3.71 -7.81
CA LEU A 234 8.19 -2.73 -7.33
C LEU A 234 7.93 -2.80 -5.82
N TRP A 235 8.85 -3.37 -5.05
CA TRP A 235 8.72 -3.61 -3.61
C TRP A 235 8.58 -2.33 -2.77
N GLN A 236 9.05 -1.18 -3.24
CA GLN A 236 8.87 0.12 -2.58
C GLN A 236 7.39 0.50 -2.41
N LEU A 237 6.49 -0.08 -3.21
CA LEU A 237 5.04 0.10 -3.07
C LEU A 237 4.43 -0.72 -1.93
N SER A 238 5.23 -1.51 -1.19
CA SER A 238 4.76 -2.31 -0.05
C SER A 238 4.55 -1.50 1.24
N SER A 239 5.10 -0.29 1.36
CA SER A 239 5.01 0.50 2.59
C SER A 239 5.37 1.96 2.34
N PRO A 240 4.70 2.93 3.00
CA PRO A 240 5.06 4.35 2.91
C PRO A 240 6.42 4.65 3.57
N ALA A 241 6.99 3.69 4.32
CA ALA A 241 8.34 3.78 4.87
C ALA A 241 9.44 3.87 3.80
N TRP A 242 9.14 3.49 2.55
CA TRP A 242 10.05 3.55 1.41
C TRP A 242 9.84 4.78 0.52
N GLY A 243 8.98 5.71 0.96
CA GLY A 243 8.59 6.90 0.22
C GLY A 243 7.24 6.74 -0.49
N SER A 244 6.87 7.78 -1.22
CA SER A 244 5.61 7.88 -1.93
C SER A 244 5.79 8.64 -3.25
N ALA A 245 4.88 8.40 -4.19
CA ALA A 245 4.82 9.13 -5.45
C ALA A 245 3.36 9.26 -5.91
N SER A 246 3.08 10.28 -6.72
CA SER A 246 1.80 10.40 -7.40
C SER A 246 1.69 9.34 -8.50
N ARG A 247 0.45 9.02 -8.89
CA ARG A 247 0.17 8.15 -10.04
C ARG A 247 0.92 8.61 -11.29
N SER A 248 0.85 9.90 -11.61
CA SER A 248 1.51 10.49 -12.78
C SER A 248 3.03 10.28 -12.77
N LYS A 249 3.68 10.51 -11.63
CA LYS A 249 5.13 10.31 -11.48
C LYS A 249 5.51 8.84 -11.63
N MET A 250 4.70 7.91 -11.12
CA MET A 250 4.93 6.48 -11.35
C MET A 250 4.84 6.12 -12.83
N MET A 251 3.83 6.62 -13.55
CA MET A 251 3.70 6.37 -14.99
C MET A 251 4.87 6.95 -15.80
N GLU A 252 5.33 8.16 -15.45
CA GLU A 252 6.51 8.76 -16.07
C GLU A 252 7.78 7.90 -15.85
N GLN A 253 7.97 7.37 -14.64
CA GLN A 253 9.10 6.50 -14.34
C GLN A 253 9.02 5.17 -15.10
N PHE A 254 7.84 4.57 -15.22
CA PHE A 254 7.66 3.39 -16.09
C PHE A 254 8.04 3.69 -17.54
N SER A 255 7.61 4.83 -18.10
CA SER A 255 8.00 5.28 -19.45
C SER A 255 9.50 5.49 -19.61
N SER A 256 10.14 6.11 -18.61
CA SER A 256 11.59 6.26 -18.57
C SER A 256 12.34 4.92 -18.55
N TYR A 257 11.84 3.93 -17.81
CA TYR A 257 12.45 2.60 -17.73
C TYR A 257 12.26 1.80 -19.02
N VAL A 258 11.03 1.76 -19.54
CA VAL A 258 10.71 1.01 -20.75
C VAL A 258 11.45 1.56 -21.97
N SER A 259 11.51 2.88 -22.15
CA SER A 259 12.28 3.51 -23.24
C SER A 259 13.79 3.17 -23.21
N ARG A 260 14.34 2.91 -22.01
CA ARG A 260 15.73 2.49 -21.79
C ARG A 260 15.94 0.97 -21.87
N GLY A 261 14.90 0.20 -22.18
CA GLY A 261 14.98 -1.25 -22.34
C GLY A 261 14.70 -2.07 -21.09
N PHE A 262 14.40 -1.44 -19.96
CA PHE A 262 13.99 -2.14 -18.74
C PHE A 262 12.54 -2.58 -18.88
N THR A 263 12.32 -3.68 -19.59
CA THR A 263 10.98 -4.17 -19.94
C THR A 263 10.49 -5.32 -19.07
N ALA A 264 11.32 -5.86 -18.18
CA ALA A 264 10.93 -6.89 -17.22
C ALA A 264 10.71 -6.31 -15.82
N PHE A 265 9.57 -6.61 -15.22
CA PHE A 265 9.16 -6.07 -13.92
C PHE A 265 8.80 -7.20 -12.95
N ASP A 266 9.21 -7.03 -11.69
CA ASP A 266 8.89 -7.94 -10.59
C ASP A 266 8.02 -7.25 -9.54
N MET A 267 6.92 -7.89 -9.17
CA MET A 267 5.97 -7.40 -8.18
C MET A 267 5.38 -8.54 -7.33
N ALA A 268 4.41 -8.21 -6.47
CA ALA A 268 3.70 -9.16 -5.64
C ALA A 268 2.31 -8.63 -5.28
N ASP A 269 1.39 -9.54 -4.97
CA ASP A 269 0.04 -9.23 -4.49
C ASP A 269 0.05 -8.41 -3.17
N HIS A 270 1.07 -8.57 -2.34
CA HIS A 270 1.25 -7.79 -1.11
C HIS A 270 1.69 -6.34 -1.37
N TYR A 271 2.31 -6.00 -2.50
CA TYR A 271 2.97 -4.71 -2.73
C TYR A 271 1.98 -3.57 -3.01
N GLY A 272 1.04 -3.32 -2.10
CA GLY A 272 0.02 -2.29 -2.24
C GLY A 272 -0.74 -2.43 -3.56
N ASP A 273 -0.64 -1.42 -4.40
CA ASP A 273 -1.25 -1.33 -5.73
C ASP A 273 -0.26 -1.57 -6.89
N ALA A 274 0.90 -2.21 -6.65
CA ALA A 274 1.93 -2.44 -7.67
C ALA A 274 1.41 -3.11 -8.96
N GLU A 275 0.61 -4.17 -8.82
CA GLU A 275 0.00 -4.86 -9.97
C GLU A 275 -0.98 -3.95 -10.73
N ILE A 276 -1.74 -3.12 -10.00
CA ILE A 276 -2.74 -2.21 -10.57
C ILE A 276 -2.07 -1.08 -11.34
N ILE A 277 -1.08 -0.41 -10.74
CA ILE A 277 -0.39 0.70 -11.38
C ILE A 277 0.39 0.24 -12.61
N PHE A 278 1.09 -0.90 -12.51
CA PHE A 278 1.81 -1.48 -13.64
C PHE A 278 0.87 -1.94 -14.74
N GLY A 279 -0.23 -2.63 -14.40
CA GLY A 279 -1.22 -3.09 -15.36
C GLY A 279 -1.85 -1.95 -16.17
N ARG A 280 -2.18 -0.85 -15.48
CA ARG A 280 -2.64 0.39 -16.12
C ARG A 280 -1.61 0.95 -17.09
N TYR A 281 -0.36 1.11 -16.63
CA TYR A 281 0.73 1.56 -17.49
C TYR A 281 0.85 0.70 -18.75
N ARG A 282 1.02 -0.62 -18.57
CA ARG A 282 1.22 -1.59 -19.65
C ARG A 282 0.08 -1.56 -20.65
N SER A 283 -1.17 -1.53 -20.18
CA SER A 283 -2.36 -1.52 -21.06
C SER A 283 -2.53 -0.22 -21.84
N SER A 284 -2.01 0.90 -21.32
CA SER A 284 -2.01 2.20 -22.01
C SER A 284 -0.84 2.40 -22.99
N SER A 285 0.21 1.58 -22.87
CA SER A 285 1.45 1.69 -23.65
C SER A 285 1.30 1.08 -25.05
N ALA A 286 1.88 1.75 -26.05
CA ALA A 286 2.01 1.21 -27.41
C ALA A 286 2.94 -0.01 -27.47
N TYR A 287 3.74 -0.25 -26.43
CA TYR A 287 4.70 -1.34 -26.33
C TYR A 287 4.29 -2.37 -25.28
N SER A 288 2.99 -2.50 -25.01
CA SER A 288 2.39 -3.48 -24.07
C SER A 288 2.93 -4.91 -24.22
N ASN A 289 3.20 -5.34 -25.46
CA ASN A 289 3.73 -6.66 -25.81
C ASN A 289 5.24 -6.81 -25.61
N SER A 290 5.96 -5.71 -25.42
CA SER A 290 7.42 -5.72 -25.16
C SER A 290 7.74 -5.86 -23.67
N MET A 291 6.74 -5.71 -22.79
CA MET A 291 6.89 -5.78 -21.35
C MET A 291 6.55 -7.16 -20.79
N PHE A 292 7.27 -7.56 -19.75
CA PHE A 292 7.10 -8.83 -19.03
C PHE A 292 6.82 -8.57 -17.55
N ALA A 293 5.74 -9.17 -17.03
CA ALA A 293 5.28 -9.01 -15.66
C ALA A 293 5.44 -10.31 -14.87
N ALA A 294 6.44 -10.36 -13.99
CA ALA A 294 6.57 -11.39 -12.97
C ALA A 294 5.86 -10.94 -11.70
N THR A 295 4.96 -11.78 -11.18
CA THR A 295 4.28 -11.51 -9.91
C THR A 295 4.25 -12.74 -9.01
N LYS A 296 3.86 -12.57 -7.74
CA LYS A 296 3.95 -13.59 -6.68
C LYS A 296 2.65 -13.86 -5.94
N TYR A 297 2.23 -15.12 -5.85
CA TYR A 297 1.21 -15.57 -4.92
C TYR A 297 1.80 -15.69 -3.52
N CYS A 298 1.58 -14.67 -2.69
CA CYS A 298 2.09 -14.63 -1.32
C CYS A 298 1.10 -15.26 -0.34
N VAL A 299 1.53 -16.33 0.33
CA VAL A 299 0.77 -17.01 1.40
C VAL A 299 1.44 -16.78 2.74
N PHE A 300 0.94 -15.78 3.47
CA PHE A 300 1.44 -15.37 4.80
C PHE A 300 0.46 -15.68 5.95
N HIS A 301 -0.61 -16.41 5.65
CA HIS A 301 -1.55 -16.91 6.66
C HIS A 301 -1.81 -18.40 6.40
N PRO A 302 -2.29 -19.16 7.40
CA PRO A 302 -2.77 -20.51 7.18
C PRO A 302 -3.83 -20.53 6.08
N MET A 303 -3.67 -21.43 5.12
CA MET A 303 -4.55 -21.55 3.96
C MET A 303 -4.58 -23.00 3.49
N ALA A 304 -5.76 -23.47 3.09
CA ALA A 304 -5.88 -24.73 2.38
C ALA A 304 -5.56 -24.51 0.90
N VAL A 305 -4.57 -25.21 0.36
CA VAL A 305 -4.28 -25.16 -1.07
C VAL A 305 -5.34 -26.00 -1.79
N SER A 306 -6.26 -25.34 -2.51
CA SER A 306 -7.24 -25.96 -3.40
C SER A 306 -7.14 -25.39 -4.82
N GLU A 307 -7.67 -26.09 -5.81
CA GLU A 307 -7.71 -25.60 -7.19
C GLU A 307 -8.48 -24.27 -7.28
N GLU A 308 -9.59 -24.17 -6.57
CA GLU A 308 -10.44 -22.97 -6.52
C GLU A 308 -9.70 -21.78 -5.92
N ALA A 309 -8.95 -21.98 -4.83
CA ALA A 309 -8.17 -20.93 -4.19
C ALA A 309 -7.05 -20.44 -5.11
N VAL A 310 -6.32 -21.36 -5.77
CA VAL A 310 -5.27 -21.00 -6.74
C VAL A 310 -5.88 -20.27 -7.94
N ARG A 311 -7.00 -20.76 -8.48
CA ARG A 311 -7.72 -20.15 -9.60
C ARG A 311 -8.21 -18.75 -9.26
N ALA A 312 -8.80 -18.55 -8.08
CA ALA A 312 -9.22 -17.23 -7.61
C ALA A 312 -8.03 -16.27 -7.49
N ASN A 313 -6.89 -16.74 -6.95
CA ASN A 313 -5.68 -15.92 -6.87
C ASN A 313 -5.14 -15.53 -8.25
N VAL A 314 -5.06 -16.48 -9.20
CA VAL A 314 -4.65 -16.19 -10.59
C VAL A 314 -5.60 -15.16 -11.24
N THR A 315 -6.91 -15.37 -11.13
CA THR A 315 -7.93 -14.48 -11.69
C THR A 315 -7.81 -13.05 -11.15
N GLU A 316 -7.62 -12.90 -9.84
CA GLU A 316 -7.46 -11.58 -9.21
C GLU A 316 -6.25 -10.83 -9.76
N ARG A 317 -5.15 -11.52 -10.05
CA ARG A 317 -3.91 -10.89 -10.56
C ARG A 317 -4.01 -10.58 -12.03
N CYS A 318 -4.63 -11.45 -12.82
CA CYS A 318 -5.02 -11.13 -14.20
C CYS A 318 -5.84 -9.83 -14.22
N ARG A 319 -6.83 -9.72 -13.33
CA ARG A 319 -7.67 -8.52 -13.18
C ARG A 319 -6.84 -7.29 -12.77
N ARG A 320 -6.00 -7.40 -11.73
CA ARG A 320 -5.15 -6.29 -11.24
C ARG A 320 -4.13 -5.83 -12.28
N LEU A 321 -3.47 -6.77 -12.97
CA LEU A 321 -2.52 -6.49 -14.05
C LEU A 321 -3.17 -6.08 -15.37
N ASN A 322 -4.50 -6.14 -15.47
CA ASN A 322 -5.25 -5.93 -16.70
C ASN A 322 -4.76 -6.82 -17.86
N MET A 323 -4.66 -8.14 -17.60
CA MET A 323 -4.12 -9.15 -18.50
C MET A 323 -4.99 -10.40 -18.52
N GLU A 324 -5.09 -11.08 -19.66
CA GLU A 324 -5.80 -12.36 -19.76
C GLU A 324 -4.98 -13.53 -19.17
N LYS A 325 -3.65 -13.45 -19.26
CA LYS A 325 -2.71 -14.48 -18.80
C LYS A 325 -1.51 -13.83 -18.14
N ILE A 326 -1.17 -14.26 -16.92
CA ILE A 326 0.05 -13.83 -16.21
C ILE A 326 1.29 -14.36 -16.92
N ASP A 327 2.31 -13.52 -17.15
CA ASP A 327 3.54 -13.93 -17.83
C ASP A 327 4.37 -14.91 -16.98
N LEU A 328 4.54 -14.59 -15.69
CA LEU A 328 5.16 -15.47 -14.69
C LEU A 328 4.50 -15.30 -13.32
N LEU A 329 3.97 -16.39 -12.79
CA LEU A 329 3.48 -16.48 -11.41
C LEU A 329 4.43 -17.30 -10.56
N GLN A 330 4.90 -16.73 -9.47
CA GLN A 330 5.79 -17.38 -8.50
C GLN A 330 5.02 -17.64 -7.20
N PHE A 331 5.10 -18.85 -6.67
CA PHE A 331 4.52 -19.13 -5.35
C PHE A 331 5.51 -18.65 -4.26
N HIS A 332 5.08 -17.78 -3.35
CA HIS A 332 5.88 -17.24 -2.25
C HIS A 332 5.18 -17.57 -0.94
N TRP A 333 5.75 -18.46 -0.13
CA TRP A 333 5.05 -18.97 1.06
C TRP A 333 5.90 -18.95 2.32
N GLN A 334 5.22 -18.83 3.47
CA GLN A 334 5.79 -19.05 4.80
C GLN A 334 5.04 -20.13 5.61
N PHE A 335 3.72 -20.32 5.37
CA PHE A 335 2.85 -21.14 6.24
C PHE A 335 1.99 -22.18 5.50
N VAL A 336 2.49 -22.77 4.41
CA VAL A 336 1.75 -23.78 3.66
C VAL A 336 1.89 -25.14 4.36
N CYS A 337 0.80 -25.65 4.94
CA CYS A 337 0.69 -27.06 5.27
C CYS A 337 0.47 -27.83 3.97
N SER A 338 1.44 -28.67 3.58
CA SER A 338 1.22 -29.61 2.47
C SER A 338 0.01 -30.49 2.81
N PRO A 339 -0.93 -30.73 1.88
CA PRO A 339 -1.80 -31.89 2.03
C PRO A 339 -0.88 -33.11 2.15
N ALA A 340 -1.11 -33.93 3.18
CA ALA A 340 -0.44 -35.21 3.27
C ALA A 340 -0.69 -35.95 1.95
N SER A 341 0.38 -36.34 1.29
CA SER A 341 0.34 -37.21 0.11
C SER A 341 -0.57 -38.39 0.43
N LYS A 342 -1.70 -38.49 -0.28
CA LYS A 342 -2.57 -39.67 -0.25
C LYS A 342 -1.87 -40.86 -0.88
#